data_AF-A0A966P3U6-F1
#
_entry.id   AF-A0A966P3U6-F1
#
_cell.length_a   1.000
_cell.length_b   1.000
_cell.length_c   1.000
_cell.angle_alpha   90.00
_cell.angle_beta   90.00
_cell.angle_gamma   90.00
#
_symmetry.space_group_name_H-M   'P 1'
#
loop_
_entity.id
_entity.type
_entity.pdbx_description
1 polymer ?
#
loop_
_entity_poly.entity_id
_entity_poly.type
_entity_poly.pdbx_seq_one_letter_code
_entity_poly.pdbx_strand_id
1 'polypeptide(L)' 'MTSEKKVKGPASYFPSIEKNYGKSIDLWMEILANAGPLKHMELVSLLKTEYGLGHGHANALVASFMSKN' A
#
# COMPACT_ATOMS: atom_id res chain seq x y z
N MET A 1 22.11 -6.21 -11.88
CA MET A 1 21.08 -5.50 -12.66
C MET A 1 19.73 -5.98 -12.14
N THR A 2 19.03 -5.17 -11.35
CA THR A 2 17.74 -5.55 -10.72
C THR A 2 16.61 -5.45 -11.74
N SER A 3 15.96 -6.59 -11.97
CA SER A 3 14.97 -6.81 -13.01
C SER A 3 13.71 -5.96 -12.81
N GLU A 4 13.48 -5.01 -13.71
CA GLU A 4 12.21 -4.30 -13.88
C GLU A 4 11.15 -5.29 -14.41
N LYS A 5 10.63 -6.16 -13.54
CA LYS A 5 9.33 -6.79 -13.82
C LYS A 5 8.35 -5.63 -13.92
N LYS A 6 7.81 -5.38 -15.13
CA LYS A 6 6.70 -4.45 -15.37
C LYS A 6 5.56 -4.83 -14.44
N VAL A 7 5.54 -4.26 -13.23
CA VAL A 7 4.43 -4.40 -12.29
C VAL A 7 3.28 -3.65 -12.93
N LYS A 8 2.29 -4.41 -13.40
CA LYS A 8 1.03 -3.86 -13.92
C LYS A 8 0.05 -3.80 -12.75
N GLY A 9 -0.76 -2.74 -12.69
CA GLY A 9 -1.76 -2.55 -11.63
C GLY A 9 -1.22 -1.81 -10.40
N PRO A 10 -1.91 -1.87 -9.25
CA PRO A 10 -1.59 -1.11 -8.04
C PRO A 10 -0.14 -1.26 -7.56
N ALA A 11 0.47 -2.42 -7.80
CA ALA A 11 1.85 -2.70 -7.44
C ALA A 11 2.89 -1.86 -8.21
N SER A 12 2.51 -1.17 -9.30
CA SER A 12 3.39 -0.23 -10.00
C SER A 12 3.78 0.97 -9.14
N TYR A 13 2.96 1.32 -8.14
CA TYR A 13 3.23 2.41 -7.22
C TYR A 13 4.21 2.04 -6.11
N PHE A 14 4.51 0.74 -5.92
CA PHE A 14 5.29 0.26 -4.78
C PHE A 14 6.70 0.88 -4.71
N PRO A 15 7.49 0.93 -5.79
CA PRO A 15 8.81 1.57 -5.73
C PRO A 15 8.74 3.04 -5.30
N SER A 16 7.71 3.76 -5.76
CA SER A 16 7.49 5.17 -5.39
C SER A 16 7.04 5.31 -3.93
N ILE A 17 6.22 4.39 -3.43
CA ILE A 17 5.77 4.37 -2.03
C ILE A 17 6.97 4.12 -1.11
N GLU A 18 7.79 3.11 -1.38
CA GLU A 18 8.97 2.83 -0.58
C GLU A 18 9.94 4.01 -0.59
N LYS A 19 10.15 4.62 -1.76
CA LYS A 19 11.00 5.81 -1.90
C LYS A 19 10.46 7.02 -1.14
N ASN A 20 9.16 7.27 -1.16
CA ASN A 20 8.55 8.47 -0.58
C ASN A 20 8.34 8.35 0.94
N TYR A 21 8.05 7.15 1.44
CA TYR A 21 7.70 6.94 2.86
C TYR A 21 8.77 6.17 3.65
N GLY A 22 9.83 5.68 2.98
CA GLY A 22 10.97 5.02 3.59
C GLY A 22 10.65 3.68 4.26
N LYS A 23 9.54 3.05 3.88
CA LYS A 23 9.01 1.82 4.49
C LYS A 23 8.74 0.80 3.40
N SER A 24 9.18 -0.44 3.63
CA SER A 24 8.97 -1.55 2.72
C SER A 24 7.49 -1.88 2.55
N ILE A 25 7.12 -2.46 1.41
CA ILE A 25 5.73 -2.87 1.15
C ILE A 25 5.22 -3.89 2.17
N ASP A 26 6.07 -4.83 2.61
CA ASP A 26 5.69 -5.80 3.64
C ASP A 26 5.19 -5.14 4.93
N LEU A 27 5.86 -4.08 5.38
CA LEU A 27 5.44 -3.32 6.56
C LEU A 27 4.05 -2.68 6.36
N TRP A 28 3.76 -2.18 5.17
CA TRP A 28 2.43 -1.64 4.86
C TRP A 28 1.35 -2.72 4.86
N MET A 29 1.65 -3.91 4.34
CA MET A 29 0.74 -5.04 4.37
C MET A 29 0.49 -5.52 5.81
N GLU A 30 1.53 -5.53 6.65
CA GLU A 30 1.38 -5.81 8.09
C GLU A 30 0.51 -4.77 8.79
N ILE A 31 0.69 -3.48 8.51
CA ILE A 31 -0.17 -2.41 9.06
C ILE A 31 -1.63 -2.66 8.67
N LEU A 32 -1.89 -2.97 7.40
CA LEU A 32 -3.24 -3.26 6.91
C LEU A 32 -3.84 -4.53 7.53
N ALA A 33 -3.03 -5.58 7.73
CA ALA A 33 -3.47 -6.80 8.41
C ALA A 33 -3.79 -6.55 9.90
N ASN A 34 -2.99 -5.73 10.58
CA ASN A 34 -3.20 -5.36 11.99
C ASN A 34 -4.36 -4.37 12.19
N ALA A 35 -4.78 -3.65 11.15
CA ALA A 35 -5.89 -2.72 11.21
C ALA A 35 -7.26 -3.43 11.42
N GLY A 36 -7.33 -4.74 11.23
CA GLY A 36 -8.54 -5.55 11.43
C GLY A 36 -9.47 -5.58 10.20
N PRO A 37 -10.70 -6.11 10.34
CA PRO A 37 -11.64 -6.30 9.23
C PRO A 37 -12.31 -4.99 8.80
N LEU A 38 -11.52 -4.05 8.32
CA LEU A 38 -11.97 -2.76 7.82
C LEU A 38 -12.31 -2.82 6.33
N LYS A 39 -13.27 -1.99 5.91
CA LYS A 39 -13.59 -1.83 4.49
C LYS A 39 -12.47 -1.10 3.76
N HIS A 40 -12.45 -1.24 2.43
CA HIS A 40 -11.45 -0.61 1.55
C HIS A 40 -11.19 0.86 1.89
N MET A 41 -12.26 1.65 1.96
CA MET A 41 -12.15 3.09 2.24
C MET A 41 -11.68 3.42 3.66
N GLU A 42 -11.96 2.55 4.63
CA GLU A 42 -11.51 2.73 6.02
C GLU A 42 -10.00 2.47 6.12
N LEU A 43 -9.48 1.42 5.47
CA LEU A 43 -8.04 1.17 5.36
C LEU A 43 -7.31 2.31 4.62
N VAL A 44 -7.91 2.81 3.54
CA VAL A 44 -7.37 3.97 2.81
C VAL A 44 -7.33 5.20 3.73
N SER A 45 -8.37 5.41 4.54
CA SER A 45 -8.41 6.52 5.50
C SER A 45 -7.33 6.35 6.57
N LEU A 46 -7.16 5.14 7.13
CA LEU A 46 -6.13 4.84 8.13
C LEU A 46 -4.73 5.16 7.63
N LEU A 47 -4.39 4.73 6.40
CA LEU A 47 -3.09 5.05 5.80
C LEU A 47 -2.88 6.56 5.59
N LYS A 48 -3.96 7.29 5.27
CA LYS A 48 -3.90 8.74 5.11
C LYS A 48 -3.75 9.47 6.45
N THR A 49 -4.50 9.08 7.47
CA THR A 49 -4.53 9.79 8.77
C THR A 49 -3.33 9.45 9.64
N GLU A 50 -3.02 8.16 9.79
CA GLU A 50 -1.97 7.70 10.71
C GLU A 50 -0.57 7.82 10.11
N TYR A 51 -0.47 7.70 8.78
CA TYR A 51 0.83 7.62 8.10
C TYR A 51 1.05 8.71 7.03
N GLY A 52 0.07 9.59 6.82
CA GLY A 52 0.19 10.72 5.89
C GLY A 52 0.28 10.31 4.43
N LEU A 53 -0.22 9.12 4.05
CA LEU A 53 -0.17 8.69 2.66
C LEU A 53 -1.07 9.54 1.77
N GLY A 54 -0.64 9.78 0.53
CA GLY A 54 -1.49 10.37 -0.50
C GLY A 54 -2.55 9.38 -0.96
N HIS A 55 -3.69 9.88 -1.48
CA HIS A 55 -4.83 9.02 -1.85
C HIS A 55 -4.47 7.90 -2.83
N GLY A 56 -3.68 8.20 -3.88
CA GLY A 56 -3.25 7.19 -4.85
C GLY A 56 -2.36 6.10 -4.24
N HIS A 57 -1.45 6.47 -3.35
CA HIS A 57 -0.55 5.53 -2.67
C HIS A 57 -1.30 4.64 -1.68
N ALA A 58 -2.18 5.24 -0.86
CA ALA A 58 -3.02 4.48 0.06
C ALA A 58 -3.94 3.52 -0.69
N ASN A 59 -4.62 3.98 -1.75
CA ASN A 59 -5.48 3.13 -2.56
C ASN A 59 -4.72 1.97 -3.21
N ALA A 60 -3.48 2.20 -3.67
CA ALA A 60 -2.68 1.16 -4.29
C ALA A 60 -2.31 0.03 -3.30
N LEU A 61 -1.94 0.40 -2.07
CA LEU A 61 -1.64 -0.58 -1.00
C LEU A 61 -2.88 -1.39 -0.63
N VAL A 62 -4.01 -0.72 -0.38
CA VAL A 62 -5.25 -1.40 0.03
C VAL A 62 -5.78 -2.30 -1.09
N ALA A 63 -5.79 -1.83 -2.34
CA ALA A 63 -6.22 -2.65 -3.47
C ALA A 63 -5.34 -3.89 -3.63
N SER A 64 -4.02 -3.77 -3.43
CA SER A 64 -3.12 -4.92 -3.48
C SER A 64 -3.31 -5.88 -2.29
N PHE A 65 -3.61 -5.36 -1.10
CA PHE A 65 -3.88 -6.16 0.09
C PHE A 65 -5.18 -6.96 -0.06
N MET A 66 -6.26 -6.29 -0.47
CA MET A 66 -7.58 -6.92 -0.68
C MET A 66 -7.63 -7.85 -1.89
N SER A 67 -6.78 -7.64 -2.91
CA SER A 67 -6.68 -8.57 -4.03
C SER A 67 -5.98 -9.88 -3.66
N LYS A 68 -5.26 -9.93 -2.53
CA LYS A 68 -4.50 -11.10 -2.07
C LYS A 68 -5.19 -11.89 -0.96
N ASN A 69 -6.30 -11.40 -0.42
CA ASN A 69 -7.03 -11.95 0.73
C ASN A 69 -8.49 -12.21 0.38
#